data_AF-A0A7M3V9I4-F1
#
_entry.id   AF-A0A7M3V9I4-F1
#
_cell.length_a   1.000
_cell.length_b   1.000
_cell.length_c   1.000
_cell.angle_alpha   90.00
_cell.angle_beta   90.00
_cell.angle_gamma   90.00
#
_symmetry.space_group_name_H-M   'P 1'
#
loop_
_entity.id
_entity.type
_entity.pdbx_description
1 polymer ?
#
loop_
_entity_poly.entity_id
_entity_poly.type
_entity_poly.pdbx_seq_one_letter_code
_entity_poly.pdbx_strand_id
1 'polypeptide(L)'
;MKKCNSLQEVRDEIDVLDQQLIELISQRSHLIRQAAAFKDTIEDVKAEDRIDDVMQRARNKAISLGINPNMISDLFKVMIDEMVETEIAEFRNSGKF
;
A
#
# COMPACT_ATOMS: atom_id res chain seq x y z
N MET A 1 10.98 -13.01 16.19
CA MET A 1 9.55 -13.04 16.59
C MET A 1 9.42 -13.81 17.88
N LYS A 2 8.37 -13.51 18.67
CA LYS A 2 8.01 -14.27 19.86
C LYS A 2 7.77 -15.73 19.50
N LYS A 3 8.21 -16.66 20.35
CA LYS A 3 7.90 -18.09 20.20
C LYS A 3 6.55 -18.35 20.86
N CYS A 4 5.58 -18.84 20.09
CA CYS A 4 4.28 -19.26 20.57
C CYS A 4 4.31 -20.74 20.96
N ASN A 5 3.60 -21.11 22.02
CA ASN A 5 3.53 -22.48 22.53
C ASN A 5 2.14 -23.10 22.38
N SER A 6 1.17 -22.36 21.84
CA SER A 6 -0.17 -22.86 21.51
C SER A 6 -0.69 -22.22 20.23
N LEU A 7 -1.71 -22.86 19.63
CA LEU A 7 -2.41 -22.29 18.46
C LEU A 7 -3.09 -20.96 18.79
N GLN A 8 -3.61 -20.82 20.02
CA GLN A 8 -4.24 -19.58 20.45
C GLN A 8 -3.21 -18.44 20.49
N GLU A 9 -2.03 -18.67 21.07
CA GLU A 9 -0.96 -17.66 21.08
C GLU A 9 -0.53 -17.25 19.66
N VAL A 10 -0.48 -18.19 18.70
CA VAL A 10 -0.16 -17.85 17.31
C VAL A 10 -1.21 -16.92 16.71
N ARG A 11 -2.50 -17.20 16.95
CA ARG A 11 -3.60 -16.38 16.43
C ARG A 11 -3.59 -14.99 17.05
N ASP A 12 -3.39 -14.89 18.36
CA ASP A 12 -3.31 -13.60 19.05
C ASP A 12 -2.16 -12.73 18.51
N GLU A 13 -1.00 -13.34 18.22
CA GLU A 13 0.12 -12.60 17.62
C GLU A 13 -0.14 -12.21 16.15
N ILE A 14 -0.88 -13.02 15.38
CA ILE A 14 -1.32 -12.66 14.02
C ILE A 14 -2.30 -11.48 14.08
N ASP A 15 -3.28 -11.52 14.97
CA ASP A 15 -4.28 -10.44 15.11
C ASP A 15 -3.60 -9.10 15.44
N VAL A 16 -2.56 -9.12 16.28
CA VAL A 16 -1.74 -7.93 16.58
C VAL A 16 -0.99 -7.43 15.34
N LEU A 17 -0.42 -8.32 14.53
CA LEU A 17 0.28 -7.95 13.29
C LEU A 17 -0.69 -7.40 12.24
N ASP A 18 -1.88 -7.97 12.13
CA ASP A 18 -2.90 -7.53 11.19
C ASP A 18 -3.40 -6.12 11.54
N GLN A 19 -3.58 -5.82 12.84
CA GLN A 19 -3.90 -4.48 13.30
C GLN A 19 -2.79 -3.47 12.92
N GLN A 20 -1.52 -3.84 13.12
CA GLN A 20 -0.37 -3.00 12.73
C GLN A 20 -0.31 -2.80 11.22
N LEU A 21 -0.63 -3.82 10.43
CA LEU A 21 -0.67 -3.73 8.98
C LEU A 21 -1.73 -2.71 8.51
N ILE A 22 -2.92 -2.74 9.12
CA ILE A 22 -4.00 -1.78 8.82
C ILE A 22 -3.58 -0.35 9.17
N GLU A 23 -2.92 -0.15 10.33
CA GLU A 23 -2.40 1.15 10.72
C GLU A 23 -1.35 1.69 9.74
N LEU A 24 -0.44 0.83 9.27
CA LEU A 24 0.56 1.20 8.26
C LEU A 24 -0.08 1.56 6.91
N ILE A 25 -1.11 0.81 6.49
CA ILE A 25 -1.87 1.10 5.27
C ILE A 25 -2.58 2.46 5.40
N SER A 26 -3.17 2.77 6.56
CA SER A 26 -3.79 4.06 6.84
C SER A 26 -2.80 5.22 6.77
N GLN A 27 -1.61 5.06 7.37
CA GLN A 27 -0.53 6.05 7.28
C GLN A 27 -0.07 6.26 5.84
N ARG A 28 0.12 5.18 5.07
CA ARG A 28 0.44 5.25 3.64
C ARG A 28 -0.62 6.03 2.85
N SER A 29 -1.89 5.73 3.08
CA SER A 29 -3.02 6.42 2.44
C SER A 29 -3.01 7.92 2.74
N HIS A 30 -2.72 8.32 3.98
CA HIS A 30 -2.62 9.72 4.36
C HIS A 30 -1.48 10.45 3.64
N LEU A 31 -0.31 9.82 3.51
CA LEU A 31 0.82 10.39 2.74
C LEU A 31 0.49 10.57 1.26
N ILE A 32 -0.28 9.64 0.68
CA ILE A 32 -0.71 9.74 -0.72
C ILE A 32 -1.69 10.91 -0.91
N ARG A 33 -2.65 11.10 0.00
CA ARG A 33 -3.53 12.29 -0.03
C ARG A 33 -2.75 13.60 0.07
N GLN A 34 -1.68 13.65 0.88
CA GLN A 34 -0.79 14.81 0.88
C GLN A 34 -0.07 14.98 -0.45
N ALA A 35 0.40 13.87 -1.06
CA ALA A 35 1.04 13.90 -2.37
C ALA A 35 0.10 14.43 -3.47
N ALA A 36 -1.20 14.12 -3.39
CA ALA A 36 -2.22 14.61 -4.32
C ALA A 36 -2.29 16.14 -4.40
N ALA A 37 -2.00 16.86 -3.31
CA ALA A 37 -1.98 18.31 -3.30
C ALA A 37 -0.88 18.92 -4.22
N PHE A 38 0.17 18.15 -4.52
CA PHE A 38 1.28 18.55 -5.41
C PHE A 38 1.06 18.15 -6.86
N LYS A 39 -0.08 17.53 -7.19
CA LYS A 39 -0.40 17.05 -8.53
C LYS A 39 -1.37 18.03 -9.20
N ASP A 40 -1.08 18.35 -10.45
CA ASP A 40 -1.85 19.34 -11.23
C ASP A 40 -2.60 18.71 -12.40
N THR A 41 -2.26 17.48 -12.78
CA THR A 41 -2.92 16.74 -13.86
C THR A 41 -3.31 15.32 -13.44
N ILE A 42 -4.22 14.68 -14.20
CA ILE A 42 -4.60 13.27 -13.97
C ILE A 42 -3.41 12.35 -14.26
N GLU A 43 -2.56 12.71 -15.22
CA GLU A 43 -1.33 12.02 -15.55
C GLU A 43 -0.37 12.01 -14.35
N ASP A 44 -0.23 13.14 -13.66
CA ASP A 44 0.54 13.22 -12.40
C ASP A 44 -0.08 12.36 -11.28
N VAL A 45 -1.41 12.20 -11.29
CA VAL A 45 -2.12 11.31 -10.35
C VAL A 45 -1.79 9.85 -10.59
N LYS A 46 -1.80 9.42 -11.85
CA LYS A 46 -1.46 8.04 -12.23
C LYS A 46 0.01 7.71 -12.00
N ALA A 47 0.92 8.62 -12.32
CA ALA A 47 2.37 8.50 -12.10
C ALA A 47 2.92 7.07 -12.38
N GLU A 48 2.71 6.57 -13.60
CA GLU A 48 3.00 5.16 -13.97
C GLU A 48 4.42 4.74 -13.62
N ASP A 49 5.43 5.56 -13.95
CA ASP A 49 6.84 5.32 -13.60
C ASP A 49 7.03 5.12 -12.09
N ARG A 50 6.30 5.89 -11.27
CA ARG A 50 6.38 5.79 -9.81
C ARG A 50 5.73 4.52 -9.29
N ILE A 51 4.62 4.10 -9.90
CA ILE A 51 3.93 2.84 -9.55
C ILE A 51 4.86 1.67 -9.84
N ASP A 52 5.45 1.62 -11.03
CA ASP A 52 6.37 0.55 -11.44
C ASP A 52 7.56 0.45 -10.48
N ASP A 53 8.15 1.59 -10.12
CA ASP A 53 9.20 1.70 -9.11
C ASP A 53 8.83 1.09 -7.75
N VAL A 54 7.62 1.38 -7.27
CA VAL A 54 7.12 0.84 -5.99
C VAL A 54 6.92 -0.66 -6.10
N MET A 55 6.34 -1.13 -7.21
CA MET A 55 6.09 -2.54 -7.48
C MET A 55 7.40 -3.34 -7.54
N GLN A 56 8.41 -2.84 -8.24
CA GLN A 56 9.73 -3.49 -8.32
C GLN A 56 10.40 -3.59 -6.94
N ARG A 57 10.34 -2.51 -6.14
CA ARG A 57 10.89 -2.54 -4.77
C ARG A 57 10.16 -3.52 -3.87
N ALA A 58 8.83 -3.55 -3.92
CA ALA A 58 8.03 -4.50 -3.15
C ALA A 58 8.35 -5.95 -3.53
N ARG A 59 8.45 -6.22 -4.84
CA ARG A 59 8.83 -7.53 -5.37
C ARG A 59 10.23 -7.98 -4.92
N ASN A 60 11.22 -7.09 -5.01
CA ASN A 60 12.59 -7.37 -4.58
C ASN A 60 12.67 -7.60 -3.07
N LYS A 61 11.89 -6.84 -2.29
CA LYS A 61 11.81 -7.03 -0.84
C LYS A 61 11.21 -8.39 -0.49
N ALA A 62 10.15 -8.82 -1.18
CA ALA A 62 9.55 -10.13 -1.00
C ALA A 62 10.56 -11.27 -1.22
N ILE A 63 11.34 -11.19 -2.32
CA ILE A 63 12.42 -12.15 -2.60
C ILE A 63 13.43 -12.19 -1.44
N SER A 64 13.88 -11.02 -0.95
CA SER A 64 14.87 -10.96 0.14
C SER A 64 14.39 -11.55 1.46
N LEU A 65 13.07 -11.62 1.66
CA LEU A 65 12.42 -12.18 2.85
C LEU A 65 11.97 -13.63 2.65
N GLY A 66 12.18 -14.23 1.47
CA GLY A 66 11.73 -15.58 1.15
C GLY A 66 10.21 -15.72 1.01
N ILE A 67 9.50 -14.61 0.74
CA ILE A 67 8.05 -14.59 0.54
C ILE A 67 7.76 -14.65 -0.96
N ASN A 68 6.65 -15.29 -1.36
CA ASN A 68 6.24 -15.34 -2.76
C ASN A 68 6.12 -13.90 -3.34
N PRO A 69 6.97 -13.51 -4.30
CA PRO A 69 6.96 -12.16 -4.82
C PRO A 69 5.72 -11.81 -5.63
N ASN A 70 5.06 -12.80 -6.24
CA ASN A 70 3.82 -12.56 -6.97
C ASN A 70 2.70 -12.18 -6.00
N MET A 71 2.59 -12.89 -4.87
CA MET A 71 1.62 -12.56 -3.81
C MET A 71 1.80 -11.12 -3.29
N ILE A 72 3.04 -10.70 -3.03
CA ILE A 72 3.30 -9.32 -2.58
C ILE A 72 3.00 -8.31 -3.70
N SER A 73 3.30 -8.65 -4.95
CA SER A 73 2.98 -7.78 -6.10
C SER A 73 1.47 -7.60 -6.23
N ASP A 74 0.69 -8.67 -6.13
CA ASP A 74 -0.78 -8.62 -6.24
C ASP A 74 -1.41 -7.77 -5.12
N LEU A 75 -0.92 -7.91 -3.87
CA LEU A 75 -1.36 -7.08 -2.74
C LEU A 75 -1.05 -5.60 -2.96
N PHE A 76 0.17 -5.28 -3.43
CA PHE A 76 0.55 -3.90 -3.72
C PHE A 76 -0.24 -3.31 -4.87
N LYS A 77 -0.53 -4.10 -5.91
CA LYS A 77 -1.35 -3.69 -7.04
C LYS A 77 -2.74 -3.26 -6.58
N VAL A 78 -3.46 -4.13 -5.87
CA VAL A 78 -4.80 -3.82 -5.34
C VAL A 78 -4.78 -2.57 -4.46
N MET A 79 -3.78 -2.47 -3.58
CA MET A 79 -3.65 -1.31 -2.69
C MET A 79 -3.35 0.00 -3.45
N ILE A 80 -2.52 -0.05 -4.49
CA ILE A 80 -2.19 1.14 -5.29
C ILE A 80 -3.40 1.56 -6.13
N ASP A 81 -4.04 0.61 -6.80
CA ASP A 81 -5.20 0.87 -7.66
C ASP A 81 -6.30 1.60 -6.87
N GLU A 82 -6.67 1.10 -5.68
CA GLU A 82 -7.67 1.73 -4.80
C GLU A 82 -7.28 3.17 -4.38
N MET A 83 -6.01 3.40 -4.08
CA MET A 83 -5.53 4.71 -3.64
C MET A 83 -5.49 5.72 -4.79
N VAL A 84 -5.11 5.29 -6.00
CA VAL A 84 -5.14 6.13 -7.20
C VAL A 84 -6.58 6.49 -7.56
N GLU A 85 -7.53 5.54 -7.48
CA GLU A 85 -8.95 5.83 -7.70
C GLU A 85 -9.49 6.87 -6.71
N THR A 86 -9.11 6.74 -5.44
CA THR A 86 -9.45 7.74 -4.40
C THR A 86 -8.86 9.11 -4.74
N GLU A 87 -7.59 9.18 -5.14
CA GLU A 87 -6.95 10.44 -5.54
C GLU A 87 -7.63 11.07 -6.76
N ILE A 88 -8.02 10.29 -7.77
CA ILE A 88 -8.74 10.78 -8.95
C ILE A 88 -10.10 11.37 -8.55
N ALA A 89 -10.82 10.71 -7.65
CA ALA A 89 -12.09 11.22 -7.13
C ALA A 89 -11.91 12.53 -6.36
N GLU A 90 -10.91 12.62 -5.48
CA GLU A 90 -10.57 13.85 -4.75
C GLU A 90 -10.15 14.98 -5.70
N PHE A 91 -9.32 14.68 -6.69
CA PHE A 91 -8.88 15.65 -7.70
C PHE A 91 -10.08 16.22 -8.47
N ARG A 92 -11.01 15.37 -8.92
CA ARG A 92 -12.24 15.80 -9.60
C ARG A 92 -13.14 16.68 -8.71
N ASN A 93 -13.26 16.33 -7.43
CA ASN A 93 -14.09 17.07 -6.48
C ASN A 93 -13.47 18.41 -6.06
N SER A 94 -12.14 18.57 -6.18
CA SER A 94 -11.42 19.80 -5.84
C SER A 94 -11.68 20.98 -6.78
N GLY A 95 -12.39 20.76 -7.90
CA GLY A 95 -12.74 21.81 -8.85
C GLY A 95 -11.55 22.38 -9.63
N LYS A 96 -10.37 21.72 -9.60
CA LYS A 96 -9.26 21.98 -10.52
C LYS A 96 -9.66 21.56 -11.96
N PHE A 97 -10.48 22.39 -12.62
CA PHE A 97 -10.80 22.36 -14.04
C PHE A 97 -10.97 23.78 -14.57
#